data_AF-A0A941ZES7-F1
#
_entry.id   AF-A0A941ZES7-F1
#
_cell.length_a   1.000
_cell.length_b   1.000
_cell.length_c   1.000
_cell.angle_alpha   90.00
_cell.angle_beta   90.00
_cell.angle_gamma   90.00
#
_symmetry.space_group_name_H-M   'P 1'
#
loop_
_entity.id
_entity.type
_entity.pdbx_description
1 polymer ?
#
loop_
_entity_poly.entity_id
_entity_poly.type
_entity_poly.pdbx_seq_one_letter_code
_entity_poly.pdbx_strand_id
1 'polypeptide(L)'
;MVGRALPRDALSLAINSAQQRTQDQLHIHIDCVSPSLRAALREHGHAIGDAWAPFPVQLEGKSYRAIRARTLMQPGATPFELLARLADARADMAAESLVVVGADFGDGETGFYLIEARAGGGEELQDRGCAVAKSP
;
A
#
# COMPACT_ATOMS: atom_id res chain seq x y z
N MET A 1 -15.65 -3.00 14.97
CA MET A 1 -14.76 -2.00 15.60
C MET A 1 -13.80 -2.71 16.54
N VAL A 2 -12.51 -2.38 16.49
CA VAL A 2 -11.46 -3.03 17.30
C VAL A 2 -11.35 -2.43 18.71
N GLY A 3 -11.91 -1.24 18.96
CA GLY A 3 -12.06 -0.68 20.32
C GLY A 3 -10.78 -0.21 21.00
N ARG A 4 -9.65 -0.19 20.28
CA ARG A 4 -8.33 0.25 20.76
C ARG A 4 -7.57 0.97 19.64
N ALA A 5 -6.53 1.71 20.02
CA ALA A 5 -5.59 2.25 19.05
C ALA A 5 -4.86 1.11 18.32
N LEU A 6 -4.72 1.24 17.01
CA LEU A 6 -3.95 0.34 16.17
C LEU A 6 -2.59 0.97 15.86
N PRO A 7 -1.52 0.16 15.76
CA PRO A 7 -0.24 0.67 15.29
C PRO A 7 -0.35 1.16 13.85
N ARG A 8 0.51 2.11 13.47
CA ARG A 8 0.51 2.77 12.16
C ARG A 8 0.59 1.78 10.99
N ASP A 9 1.27 0.66 11.20
CA ASP A 9 1.47 -0.41 10.22
C ASP A 9 0.37 -1.48 10.24
N ALA A 10 -0.71 -1.31 11.00
CA ALA A 10 -1.83 -2.26 11.03
C ALA A 10 -2.98 -1.87 10.09
N LEU A 11 -3.01 -0.65 9.58
CA LEU A 11 -4.05 -0.15 8.68
C LEU A 11 -3.48 0.15 7.29
N SER A 12 -4.35 0.02 6.30
CA SER A 12 -4.02 0.30 4.91
C SER A 12 -5.17 1.02 4.21
N LEU A 13 -4.81 1.76 3.17
CA LEU A 13 -5.74 2.31 2.18
C LEU A 13 -5.49 1.57 0.86
N ALA A 14 -6.52 1.06 0.22
CA ALA A 14 -6.38 0.41 -1.09
C ALA A 14 -7.35 1.01 -2.11
N ILE A 15 -6.87 1.14 -3.34
CA ILE A 15 -7.65 1.49 -4.52
C ILE A 15 -7.43 0.37 -5.52
N ASN A 16 -8.53 -0.25 -5.95
CA ASN A 16 -8.50 -1.28 -6.96
C ASN A 16 -8.52 -0.66 -8.37
N SER A 17 -7.81 -1.30 -9.29
CA SER A 17 -7.89 -1.01 -10.71
C SER A 17 -9.33 -1.19 -11.22
N ALA A 18 -9.62 -0.62 -12.39
CA ALA A 18 -10.92 -0.75 -13.04
C ALA A 18 -11.31 -2.21 -13.29
N GLN A 19 -10.34 -3.10 -13.56
CA GLN A 19 -10.61 -4.53 -13.80
C GLN A 19 -10.91 -5.30 -12.51
N GLN A 20 -10.52 -4.76 -11.35
CA GLN A 20 -10.63 -5.42 -10.04
C GLN A 20 -11.72 -4.81 -9.15
N ARG A 21 -12.61 -3.97 -9.73
CA ARG A 21 -13.73 -3.35 -9.03
C ARG A 21 -15.04 -3.53 -9.79
N THR A 22 -16.15 -3.56 -9.05
CA THR A 22 -17.51 -3.67 -9.63
C THR A 22 -18.25 -2.33 -9.68
N GLN A 23 -17.80 -1.34 -8.90
CA GLN A 23 -18.38 0.00 -8.85
C GLN A 23 -17.53 0.97 -9.65
N ASP A 24 -18.16 1.76 -10.51
CA ASP A 24 -17.46 2.75 -11.34
C ASP A 24 -17.43 4.16 -10.71
N GLN A 25 -17.25 4.19 -9.39
CA GLN A 25 -16.96 5.41 -8.65
C GLN A 25 -15.65 5.22 -7.89
N LEU A 26 -14.87 6.28 -7.74
CA LEU A 26 -13.67 6.22 -6.91
C LEU A 26 -14.07 5.88 -5.47
N HIS A 27 -13.55 4.78 -4.97
CA HIS A 27 -13.70 4.38 -3.58
C HIS A 27 -12.35 3.89 -3.06
N ILE A 28 -12.08 4.19 -1.80
CA ILE A 28 -10.88 3.80 -1.08
C ILE A 28 -11.30 2.79 -0.04
N HIS A 29 -10.71 1.60 -0.08
CA HIS A 29 -10.89 0.57 0.92
C HIS A 29 -9.99 0.87 2.10
N ILE A 30 -10.59 1.02 3.28
CA ILE A 30 -9.86 1.26 4.53
C ILE A 30 -10.04 0.01 5.37
N ASP A 31 -8.96 -0.76 5.52
CA ASP A 31 -8.99 -2.01 6.26
C ASP A 31 -7.62 -2.33 6.87
N CYS A 32 -7.59 -3.35 7.72
CA CYS A 32 -6.34 -3.87 8.25
C CYS A 32 -5.46 -4.39 7.12
N VAL A 33 -4.16 -4.16 7.24
CA VAL A 33 -3.18 -4.76 6.35
C VAL A 33 -3.18 -6.29 6.51
N SER A 34 -2.93 -7.05 5.45
CA SER A 34 -2.77 -8.49 5.57
C SER A 34 -1.55 -8.85 6.43
N PRO A 35 -1.58 -9.97 7.18
CA PRO A 35 -0.42 -10.43 7.94
C PRO A 35 0.82 -10.65 7.06
N SER A 36 0.63 -11.15 5.83
CA SER A 36 1.72 -11.40 4.88
C SER A 36 2.40 -10.10 4.44
N LEU A 37 1.63 -9.08 4.06
CA LEU A 37 2.19 -7.78 3.70
C LEU A 37 2.87 -7.12 4.91
N ARG A 38 2.25 -7.15 6.09
CA ARG A 38 2.84 -6.55 7.30
C ARG A 38 4.18 -7.18 7.65
N ALA A 39 4.27 -8.52 7.59
CA ALA A 39 5.53 -9.23 7.82
C ALA A 39 6.60 -8.84 6.79
N ALA A 40 6.24 -8.82 5.50
CA ALA A 40 7.16 -8.46 4.43
C ALA A 40 7.67 -7.00 4.54
N LEU A 41 6.81 -6.06 4.93
CA LEU A 41 7.22 -4.67 5.16
C LEU A 41 8.15 -4.54 6.38
N ARG A 42 7.95 -5.34 7.42
CA ARG A 42 8.84 -5.35 8.59
C ARG A 42 10.21 -5.94 8.26
N GLU A 43 10.25 -7.00 7.47
CA GLU A 43 11.48 -7.69 7.10
C GLU A 43 12.28 -6.92 6.04
N HIS A 44 11.59 -6.42 5.00
CA HIS A 44 12.24 -5.87 3.80
C HIS A 44 12.02 -4.38 3.57
N GLY A 45 11.26 -3.69 4.43
CA GLY A 45 10.94 -2.27 4.25
C GLY A 45 12.16 -1.35 4.16
N HIS A 46 13.27 -1.73 4.81
CA HIS A 46 14.54 -1.02 4.75
C HIS A 46 15.14 -0.93 3.33
N ALA A 47 14.76 -1.83 2.42
CA ALA A 47 15.19 -1.82 1.03
C ALA A 47 14.32 -0.92 0.14
N ILE A 48 13.19 -0.41 0.63
CA ILE A 48 12.29 0.47 -0.13
C ILE A 48 12.77 1.92 -0.02
N GLY A 49 13.24 2.44 -1.15
CA GLY A 49 13.75 3.81 -1.28
C GLY A 49 12.69 4.84 -1.69
N ASP A 50 13.17 6.04 -2.02
CA ASP A 50 12.38 7.20 -2.48
C ASP A 50 12.08 7.18 -4.00
N ALA A 51 12.43 6.09 -4.67
CA ALA A 51 12.09 5.81 -6.05
C ALA A 51 11.32 4.49 -6.13
N TRP A 52 10.41 4.38 -7.10
CA TRP A 52 9.72 3.12 -7.38
C TRP A 52 10.72 2.05 -7.79
N ALA A 53 10.70 0.93 -7.08
CA ALA A 53 11.50 -0.25 -7.38
C ALA A 53 10.65 -1.51 -7.17
N PRO A 54 11.02 -2.66 -7.78
CA PRO A 54 10.40 -3.93 -7.46
C PRO A 54 10.44 -4.20 -5.94
N PHE A 55 9.32 -4.62 -5.38
CA PHE A 55 9.28 -5.11 -4.00
C PHE A 55 10.09 -6.41 -3.94
N PRO A 56 10.95 -6.60 -2.92
CA PRO A 56 11.98 -7.65 -2.92
C PRO A 56 11.44 -9.08 -2.80
N VAL A 57 10.16 -9.24 -2.44
CA VAL A 57 9.49 -10.54 -2.37
C VAL A 57 8.15 -10.49 -3.10
N GLN A 58 7.67 -11.65 -3.52
CA GLN A 58 6.29 -11.77 -3.99
C GLN A 58 5.33 -11.79 -2.79
N LEU A 59 4.17 -11.16 -2.96
CA LEU A 59 3.07 -11.22 -2.00
C LEU A 59 1.93 -11.99 -2.66
N GLU A 60 1.45 -13.05 -2.01
CA GLU A 60 0.40 -13.92 -2.58
C GLU A 60 0.72 -14.40 -4.01
N GLY A 61 2.01 -14.68 -4.29
CA GLY A 61 2.51 -15.15 -5.59
C GLY A 61 2.56 -14.08 -6.69
N LYS A 62 2.38 -12.79 -6.35
CA LYS A 62 2.41 -11.67 -7.29
C LYS A 62 3.58 -10.73 -7.01
N SER A 63 4.09 -10.10 -8.07
CA SER A 63 5.12 -9.07 -7.99
C SER A 63 4.49 -7.68 -7.87
N TYR A 64 5.12 -6.83 -7.08
CA TYR A 64 4.67 -5.46 -6.81
C TYR A 64 5.83 -4.49 -7.02
N ARG A 65 5.55 -3.21 -7.23
CA ARG A 65 6.52 -2.13 -7.06
C ARG A 65 6.21 -1.40 -5.77
N ALA A 66 7.23 -0.85 -5.13
CA ALA A 66 7.07 -0.08 -3.91
C ALA A 66 7.92 1.20 -3.91
N ILE A 67 7.45 2.20 -3.18
CA ILE A 67 8.15 3.45 -2.89
C ILE A 67 7.87 3.88 -1.44
N ARG A 68 8.85 4.53 -0.81
CA ARG A 68 8.74 5.18 0.50
C ARG A 68 8.41 6.65 0.32
N ALA A 69 7.43 7.14 1.07
CA ALA A 69 7.08 8.56 1.15
C ALA A 69 7.04 9.03 2.60
N ARG A 70 7.67 10.17 2.88
CA ARG A 70 7.66 10.80 4.22
C ARG A 70 6.34 11.50 4.52
N THR A 71 5.68 12.01 3.50
CA THR A 71 4.38 12.68 3.58
C THR A 71 3.58 12.41 2.32
N LEU A 72 2.26 12.44 2.47
CA LEU A 72 1.29 12.33 1.37
C LEU A 72 0.41 13.58 1.24
N MET A 73 0.74 14.64 1.99
CA MET A 73 -0.09 15.82 2.15
C MET A 73 0.46 17.07 1.43
N GLN A 74 1.44 16.90 0.54
CA GLN A 74 2.05 17.99 -0.21
C GLN A 74 1.83 17.80 -1.72
N PRO A 75 1.67 18.88 -2.50
CA PRO A 75 1.67 18.81 -3.95
C PRO A 75 2.92 18.10 -4.48
N GLY A 76 2.75 17.23 -5.47
CA GLY A 76 3.80 16.36 -6.01
C GLY A 76 4.12 15.13 -5.15
N ALA A 77 3.47 14.97 -4.00
CA ALA A 77 3.64 13.85 -3.07
C ALA A 77 2.32 13.16 -2.72
N THR A 78 1.19 13.53 -3.34
CA THR A 78 -0.07 12.77 -3.14
C THR A 78 0.08 11.35 -3.70
N PRO A 79 -0.71 10.37 -3.23
CA PRO A 79 -0.57 8.97 -3.68
C PRO A 79 -0.66 8.80 -5.19
N PHE A 80 -1.59 9.51 -5.85
CA PHE A 80 -1.76 9.45 -7.30
C PHE A 80 -0.63 10.14 -8.06
N GLU A 81 -0.12 11.28 -7.56
CA GLU A 81 1.04 11.94 -8.17
C GLU A 81 2.30 11.08 -8.06
N LEU A 82 2.50 10.41 -6.91
CA LEU A 82 3.59 9.45 -6.73
C LEU A 82 3.44 8.28 -7.70
N LEU A 83 2.24 7.69 -7.82
CA LEU A 83 1.97 6.61 -8.76
C LEU A 83 2.22 7.04 -10.21
N ALA A 84 1.81 8.24 -10.60
CA ALA A 84 2.00 8.81 -11.93
C ALA A 84 3.47 9.09 -12.31
N ARG A 85 4.43 8.89 -11.37
CA ARG A 85 5.88 8.89 -11.69
C ARG A 85 6.30 7.63 -12.46
N LEU A 86 5.54 6.53 -12.35
CA LEU A 86 5.70 5.36 -13.21
C LEU A 86 5.13 5.68 -14.60
N ALA A 87 5.94 5.54 -15.63
CA ALA A 87 5.55 5.93 -17.00
C ALA A 87 4.37 5.12 -17.53
N ASP A 88 4.34 3.83 -17.21
CA ASP A 88 3.28 2.91 -17.60
C ASP A 88 1.98 3.17 -16.82
N ALA A 89 2.09 3.43 -15.52
CA ALA A 89 0.98 3.87 -14.70
C ALA A 89 0.39 5.17 -15.25
N ARG A 90 1.22 6.18 -15.57
CA ARG A 90 0.76 7.47 -16.13
C ARG A 90 0.01 7.29 -17.45
N ALA A 91 0.42 6.32 -18.26
CA ALA A 91 -0.22 6.02 -19.53
C ALA A 91 -1.60 5.36 -19.36
N ASP A 92 -1.80 4.59 -18.28
CA ASP A 92 -3.04 3.86 -18.00
C ASP A 92 -3.32 3.73 -16.50
N MET A 93 -3.65 4.84 -15.84
CA MET A 93 -3.94 4.87 -14.41
C MET A 93 -5.09 3.93 -14.00
N ALA A 94 -6.01 3.63 -14.92
CA ALA A 94 -7.15 2.77 -14.65
C ALA A 94 -6.76 1.30 -14.50
N ALA A 95 -5.60 0.88 -15.02
CA ALA A 95 -5.06 -0.46 -14.85
C ALA A 95 -4.31 -0.65 -13.53
N GLU A 96 -4.09 0.42 -12.76
CA GLU A 96 -3.25 0.38 -11.57
C GLU A 96 -4.08 0.23 -10.30
N SER A 97 -3.65 -0.68 -9.43
CA SER A 97 -4.05 -0.68 -8.03
C SER A 97 -2.96 -0.05 -7.17
N LEU A 98 -3.39 0.63 -6.11
CA LEU A 98 -2.49 1.30 -5.18
C LEU A 98 -2.87 0.96 -3.75
N VAL A 99 -1.89 0.52 -2.98
CA VAL A 99 -2.03 0.29 -1.53
C VAL A 99 -1.08 1.21 -0.79
N VAL A 100 -1.59 1.85 0.26
CA VAL A 100 -0.82 2.72 1.16
C VAL A 100 -0.84 2.12 2.55
N VAL A 101 0.33 1.91 3.14
CA VAL A 101 0.49 1.42 4.51
C VAL A 101 1.31 2.43 5.30
N GLY A 102 0.88 2.76 6.50
CA GLY A 102 1.68 3.59 7.39
C GLY A 102 2.95 2.87 7.85
N ALA A 103 4.04 3.60 8.03
CA ALA A 103 5.32 3.04 8.44
C ALA A 103 6.02 3.87 9.51
N ASP A 104 6.74 3.17 10.39
CA ASP A 104 7.77 3.72 11.27
C ASP A 104 9.12 3.20 10.74
N PHE A 105 10.03 4.09 10.36
CA PHE A 105 11.24 3.72 9.61
C PHE A 105 12.45 3.36 10.51
N GLY A 106 12.25 3.26 11.82
CA GLY A 106 13.27 2.84 12.80
C GLY A 106 14.28 3.93 13.19
N ASP A 107 14.42 4.98 12.39
CA ASP A 107 15.20 6.20 12.65
C ASP A 107 14.41 7.27 13.45
N GLY A 108 13.21 6.91 13.91
CA GLY A 108 12.26 7.84 14.55
C GLY A 108 11.39 8.60 13.55
N GLU A 109 11.63 8.43 12.24
CA GLU A 109 10.78 9.00 11.22
C GLU A 109 9.58 8.11 10.95
N THR A 110 8.47 8.76 10.59
CA THR A 110 7.24 8.09 10.16
C THR A 110 6.92 8.48 8.74
N GLY A 111 6.13 7.65 8.07
CA GLY A 111 5.65 7.94 6.73
C GLY A 111 4.78 6.81 6.21
N PHE A 112 4.95 6.51 4.93
CA PHE A 112 4.13 5.58 4.20
C PHE A 112 4.96 4.75 3.23
N TYR A 113 4.59 3.48 3.11
CA TYR A 113 4.92 2.68 1.93
C TYR A 113 3.74 2.72 0.98
N LEU A 114 4.03 2.96 -0.30
CA LEU A 114 3.08 2.85 -1.39
C LEU A 114 3.47 1.64 -2.21
N ILE A 115 2.49 0.79 -2.49
CA ILE A 115 2.67 -0.49 -3.16
C ILE A 115 1.74 -0.46 -4.36
N GLU A 116 2.30 -0.65 -5.54
CA GLU A 116 1.58 -0.68 -6.80
C GLU A 116 1.47 -2.12 -7.30
N ALA A 117 0.32 -2.43 -7.87
CA ALA A 117 0.10 -3.62 -8.67
C ALA A 117 -0.72 -3.29 -9.91
N ARG A 118 -0.12 -3.53 -11.06
CA ARG A 118 -0.84 -3.49 -12.33
C ARG A 118 -1.78 -4.68 -12.48
N ALA A 119 -3.04 -4.39 -12.76
CA ALA A 119 -4.13 -5.36 -12.96
C ALA A 119 -4.44 -6.33 -11.79
N GLY A 120 -3.74 -6.22 -10.64
CA GLY A 120 -4.04 -6.96 -9.40
C GLY A 120 -4.96 -6.18 -8.48
N GLY A 121 -5.65 -6.84 -7.53
CA GLY A 121 -6.51 -6.14 -6.56
C GLY A 121 -5.68 -5.57 -5.40
N GLY A 122 -5.79 -4.26 -5.13
CA GLY A 122 -5.15 -3.66 -3.95
C GLY A 122 -5.71 -4.22 -2.63
N GLU A 123 -7.00 -4.56 -2.61
CA GLU A 123 -7.64 -5.22 -1.45
C GLU A 123 -7.07 -6.61 -1.13
N GLU A 124 -6.36 -7.26 -2.06
CA GLU A 124 -5.72 -8.55 -1.79
C GLU A 124 -4.62 -8.44 -0.71
N LEU A 125 -4.08 -7.23 -0.53
CA LEU A 125 -3.11 -6.92 0.51
C LEU A 125 -3.77 -6.47 1.83
N GLN A 126 -5.10 -6.58 1.93
CA GLN A 126 -5.89 -6.26 3.10
C GLN A 126 -6.48 -7.53 3.74
N ASP A 127 -6.78 -7.45 5.03
CA ASP A 127 -7.46 -8.49 5.79
C ASP A 127 -8.66 -7.92 6.54
N ARG A 128 -9.85 -8.15 5.99
CA ARG A 128 -11.13 -7.75 6.59
C ARG A 128 -11.39 -8.39 7.95
N GLY A 129 -10.73 -9.51 8.23
CA GLY A 129 -10.78 -10.19 9.51
C GLY A 129 -9.91 -9.53 10.58
N CYS A 130 -9.08 -8.53 10.20
CA CYS A 130 -8.18 -7.79 11.07
C CYS A 130 -7.35 -8.68 12.01
N ALA A 131 -6.76 -9.76 11.49
CA ALA A 131 -5.92 -10.69 12.25
C ALA A 131 -4.73 -9.98 12.92
N VAL A 132 -4.12 -9.00 12.23
CA VAL A 132 -3.04 -8.16 12.76
C VAL A 132 -3.45 -7.38 14.01
N ALA A 133 -4.74 -7.18 14.23
CA ALA A 133 -5.31 -6.48 15.37
C ALA A 133 -5.88 -7.42 16.44
N LYS A 134 -5.80 -8.74 16.25
CA LYS A 134 -6.20 -9.74 17.26
C LYS A 134 -5.03 -10.21 18.13
N SER A 135 -3.80 -10.02 17.66
CA SER A 135 -2.60 -10.27 18.45
C SER A 135 -2.38 -9.10 19.43
N PRO A 136 -2.17 -9.38 20.73
CA PRO A 136 -1.79 -8.37 21.72
C PRO A 136 -0.43 -7.74 21.42
#